data_AF-A0A4U0XA70-F1
#
_entry.id   AF-A0A4U0XA70-F1
#
_cell.length_a   1.000
_cell.length_b   1.000
_cell.length_c   1.000
_cell.angle_alpha   90.00
_cell.angle_beta   90.00
_cell.angle_gamma   90.00
#
_symmetry.space_group_name_H-M   'P 1'
#
loop_
_entity.id
_entity.type
_entity.pdbx_description
1 polymer ?
#
loop_
_entity_poly.entity_id
_entity_poly.type
_entity_poly.pdbx_seq_one_letter_code
_entity_poly.pdbx_strand_id
1 'polypeptide(L)'
;MLVLSEACRFGNEIVTLGAGTKDIVRGSWPPNLTHHTYTKREQWEPFVRQHATTCYHPGGTCKMGKSDDPLAVVDERLRVRGVANLRVADVSVMPKLNQGHTRMPAYGIGERAAGLIMEDAEALNVKVKGVVGSLNATKADDDLIKRVANVTTKEVHV
;
A
#
# COMPACT_ATOMS: atom_id res chain seq x y z
N MET A 1 -15.02 -15.64 8.67
CA MET A 1 -16.18 -15.22 9.48
C MET A 1 -15.91 -15.30 10.97
N LEU A 2 -15.35 -16.40 11.49
CA LEU A 2 -15.12 -16.61 12.94
C LEU A 2 -14.46 -15.44 13.68
N VAL A 3 -13.41 -14.83 13.12
CA VAL A 3 -12.69 -13.72 13.77
C VAL A 3 -13.55 -12.45 13.84
N LEU A 4 -14.22 -12.10 12.75
CA LEU A 4 -15.02 -10.88 12.70
C LEU A 4 -16.28 -10.97 13.58
N SER A 5 -16.94 -12.13 13.60
CA SER A 5 -18.10 -12.36 14.49
C SER A 5 -17.70 -12.29 15.97
N GLU A 6 -16.53 -12.80 16.33
CA GLU A 6 -16.00 -12.67 17.70
C GLU A 6 -15.65 -11.23 18.05
N ALA A 7 -15.04 -10.49 17.11
CA ALA A 7 -14.72 -9.09 17.30
C ALA A 7 -16.00 -8.27 17.55
N CYS A 8 -17.09 -8.54 16.83
CA CYS A 8 -18.38 -7.90 17.09
C CYS A 8 -18.94 -8.26 18.47
N ARG A 9 -18.90 -9.53 18.87
CA ARG A 9 -19.33 -9.97 20.21
C ARG A 9 -18.53 -9.26 21.31
N PHE A 10 -17.21 -9.24 21.17
CA PHE A 10 -16.30 -8.61 22.13
C PHE A 10 -16.47 -7.09 22.19
N GLY A 11 -16.61 -6.43 21.03
CA GLY A 11 -16.92 -5.00 20.97
C GLY A 11 -18.25 -4.67 21.63
N ASN A 12 -19.29 -5.48 21.40
CA ASN A 12 -20.59 -5.32 22.05
C ASN A 12 -20.49 -5.46 23.57
N GLU A 13 -19.75 -6.46 24.07
CA GLU A 13 -19.50 -6.65 25.50
C GLU A 13 -18.83 -5.43 26.12
N ILE A 14 -17.77 -4.91 25.50
CA ILE A 14 -17.08 -3.70 25.97
C ILE A 14 -18.04 -2.51 26.02
N VAL A 15 -18.82 -2.31 24.96
CA VAL A 15 -19.69 -1.13 24.83
C VAL A 15 -20.88 -1.19 25.79
N THR A 16 -21.49 -2.37 25.97
CA THR A 16 -22.72 -2.53 26.77
C THR A 16 -22.46 -2.81 28.26
N LEU A 17 -21.36 -3.51 28.60
CA LEU A 17 -21.03 -3.89 29.98
C LEU A 17 -19.85 -3.11 30.55
N GLY A 18 -19.13 -2.36 29.72
CA GLY A 18 -17.97 -1.57 30.13
C GLY A 18 -18.32 -0.54 31.20
N ALA A 19 -17.49 -0.46 32.24
CA ALA A 19 -17.72 0.42 33.39
C ALA A 19 -17.92 1.90 33.00
N GLY A 20 -17.30 2.36 31.90
CA GLY A 20 -17.41 3.73 31.42
C GLY A 20 -18.54 3.99 30.42
N THR A 21 -19.17 2.96 29.86
CA THR A 21 -20.12 3.10 28.74
C THR A 21 -21.50 2.53 29.01
N LYS A 22 -21.64 1.58 29.95
CA LYS A 22 -22.89 0.88 30.26
C LYS A 22 -24.07 1.80 30.57
N ASP A 23 -23.83 2.95 31.20
CA ASP A 23 -24.86 3.91 31.59
C ASP A 23 -25.16 4.95 30.49
N ILE A 24 -24.39 4.94 29.40
CA ILE A 24 -24.51 5.88 28.26
C ILE A 24 -25.20 5.22 27.07
N VAL A 25 -24.86 3.95 26.80
CA VAL A 25 -25.33 3.23 25.62
C VAL A 25 -26.74 2.69 25.85
N ARG A 26 -27.71 3.18 25.06
CA ARG A 26 -29.12 2.78 25.19
C ARG A 26 -29.53 1.56 24.35
N GLY A 27 -28.72 1.17 23.37
CA GLY A 27 -29.01 0.05 22.47
C GLY A 27 -28.52 0.30 21.05
N SER A 28 -28.99 -0.52 20.12
CA SER A 28 -28.62 -0.46 18.70
C SER A 28 -29.25 0.71 17.94
N TRP A 29 -28.58 1.13 16.86
CA TRP A 29 -29.15 2.02 15.85
C TRP A 29 -29.11 1.34 14.46
N PRO A 30 -30.18 1.44 13.63
CA PRO A 30 -31.50 2.01 13.94
C PRO A 30 -32.22 1.32 15.12
N PRO A 31 -33.16 1.99 15.82
CA PRO A 31 -33.70 1.51 17.11
C PRO A 31 -34.46 0.18 17.04
N ASN A 32 -34.90 -0.22 15.86
CA ASN A 32 -35.57 -1.49 15.61
C ASN A 32 -34.61 -2.68 15.51
N LEU A 33 -33.29 -2.46 15.57
CA LEU A 33 -32.30 -3.54 15.59
C LEU A 33 -32.06 -4.04 17.01
N THR A 34 -31.78 -5.34 17.15
CA THR A 34 -31.63 -6.02 18.44
C THR A 34 -30.25 -6.63 18.68
N HIS A 35 -29.28 -6.39 17.79
CA HIS A 35 -27.96 -7.03 17.85
C HIS A 35 -27.16 -6.68 19.13
N HIS A 36 -27.44 -5.56 19.80
CA HIS A 36 -26.85 -5.24 21.10
C HIS A 36 -27.16 -6.30 22.19
N THR A 37 -28.22 -7.08 22.03
CA THR A 37 -28.59 -8.16 22.95
C THR A 37 -27.82 -9.47 22.72
N TYR A 38 -27.03 -9.56 21.64
CA TYR A 38 -26.32 -10.79 21.28
C TYR A 38 -25.10 -10.99 22.17
N THR A 39 -25.05 -12.14 22.84
CA THR A 39 -23.99 -12.50 23.80
C THR A 39 -23.08 -13.61 23.29
N LYS A 40 -23.52 -14.36 22.26
CA LYS A 40 -22.78 -15.49 21.68
C LYS A 40 -22.32 -15.17 20.27
N ARG A 41 -21.17 -15.73 19.86
CA ARG A 41 -20.57 -15.54 18.54
C ARG A 41 -21.51 -15.96 17.41
N GLU A 42 -22.22 -17.06 17.59
CA GLU A 42 -23.09 -17.67 16.58
C GLU A 42 -24.26 -16.73 16.22
N GLN A 43 -24.69 -15.89 17.16
CA GLN A 43 -25.73 -14.87 16.91
C GLN A 43 -25.22 -13.74 16.00
N TRP A 44 -23.92 -13.46 16.02
CA TRP A 44 -23.30 -12.42 15.21
C TRP A 44 -23.00 -12.86 13.78
N GLU A 45 -22.86 -14.16 13.49
CA GLU A 45 -22.46 -14.62 12.15
C GLU A 45 -23.40 -14.18 11.02
N PRO A 46 -24.73 -14.32 11.13
CA PRO A 46 -25.65 -13.86 10.09
C PRO A 46 -25.59 -12.34 9.92
N PHE A 47 -25.51 -11.61 11.05
CA PHE A 47 -25.44 -10.16 11.06
C PHE A 47 -24.19 -9.65 10.34
N VAL A 48 -23.02 -10.21 10.67
CA VAL A 48 -21.75 -9.86 10.01
C VAL A 48 -21.81 -10.19 8.52
N ARG A 49 -22.38 -11.35 8.13
CA ARG A 49 -22.44 -11.72 6.71
C ARG A 49 -23.26 -10.72 5.88
N GLN A 50 -24.32 -10.16 6.44
CA GLN A 50 -25.19 -9.22 5.76
C GLN A 50 -24.63 -7.78 5.75
N HIS A 51 -23.87 -7.39 6.78
CA HIS A 51 -23.47 -6.00 7.00
C HIS A 51 -21.96 -5.73 6.84
N ALA A 52 -21.14 -6.75 6.65
CA ALA A 52 -19.71 -6.57 6.43
C ALA A 52 -19.46 -5.70 5.20
N THR A 53 -18.60 -4.71 5.35
CA THR A 53 -18.16 -3.81 4.29
C THR A 53 -16.64 -3.73 4.29
N THR A 54 -16.09 -3.14 3.23
CA THR A 54 -14.66 -2.87 3.15
C THR A 54 -14.25 -1.81 4.18
N CYS A 55 -13.05 -1.96 4.73
CA CYS A 55 -12.37 -0.90 5.47
C CYS A 55 -11.56 0.04 4.55
N TYR A 56 -11.77 -0.04 3.23
CA TYR A 56 -11.14 0.78 2.19
C TYR A 56 -9.61 0.62 2.10
N HIS A 57 -9.12 -0.59 2.38
CA HIS A 57 -7.70 -0.94 2.33
C HIS A 57 -7.38 -2.06 1.32
N PRO A 58 -7.83 -2.00 0.05
CA PRO A 58 -7.43 -2.98 -0.96
C PRO A 58 -5.93 -2.88 -1.29
N GLY A 59 -5.32 -4.00 -1.68
CA GLY A 59 -3.91 -4.07 -2.06
C GLY A 59 -3.50 -5.47 -2.51
N GLY A 60 -2.26 -5.62 -2.95
CA GLY A 60 -1.67 -6.91 -3.33
C GLY A 60 -1.94 -7.43 -4.75
N THR A 61 -2.60 -6.67 -5.62
CA THR A 61 -2.92 -7.12 -7.00
C THR A 61 -1.72 -7.17 -7.94
N CYS A 62 -0.62 -6.45 -7.63
CA CYS A 62 0.63 -6.47 -8.36
C CYS A 62 1.79 -6.83 -7.44
N LYS A 63 1.62 -7.90 -6.65
CA LYS A 63 2.50 -8.21 -5.52
C LYS A 63 3.99 -8.22 -5.92
N MET A 64 4.81 -7.63 -5.07
CA MET A 64 6.26 -7.80 -5.07
C MET A 64 6.61 -9.22 -4.60
N GLY A 65 7.70 -9.77 -5.10
CA GLY A 65 8.19 -11.07 -4.62
C GLY A 65 9.59 -11.40 -5.10
N LYS A 66 10.12 -12.52 -4.61
CA LYS A 66 11.43 -13.07 -4.99
C LYS A 66 11.42 -13.58 -6.43
N SER A 67 12.57 -13.67 -7.08
CA SER A 67 12.70 -14.08 -8.49
C SER A 67 12.08 -15.45 -8.79
N ASP A 68 12.04 -16.35 -7.81
CA ASP A 68 11.45 -17.69 -7.88
C ASP A 68 9.94 -17.74 -7.56
N ASP A 69 9.33 -16.63 -7.14
CA ASP A 69 7.88 -16.55 -6.87
C ASP A 69 7.11 -16.41 -8.20
N PRO A 70 6.37 -17.44 -8.64
CA PRO A 70 5.67 -17.42 -9.93
C PRO A 70 4.46 -16.48 -9.94
N LEU A 71 3.98 -16.04 -8.77
CA LEU A 71 2.84 -15.14 -8.64
C LEU A 71 3.27 -13.67 -8.50
N ALA A 72 4.57 -13.39 -8.43
CA ALA A 72 5.06 -12.03 -8.28
C ALA A 72 4.99 -11.27 -9.61
N VAL A 73 4.46 -10.04 -9.55
CA VAL A 73 4.31 -9.16 -10.71
C VAL A 73 5.49 -8.19 -10.81
N VAL A 74 6.00 -7.74 -9.66
CA VAL A 74 7.17 -6.86 -9.57
C VAL A 74 8.32 -7.48 -8.78
N ASP A 75 9.54 -7.03 -9.06
CA ASP A 75 10.74 -7.36 -8.28
C ASP A 75 10.93 -6.45 -7.05
N GLU A 76 12.01 -6.65 -6.28
CA GLU A 76 12.33 -5.86 -5.09
C GLU A 76 12.66 -4.38 -5.38
N ARG A 77 12.86 -4.02 -6.66
CA ARG A 77 13.04 -2.66 -7.14
C ARG A 77 11.76 -2.09 -7.77
N LEU A 78 10.62 -2.74 -7.54
CA LEU A 78 9.29 -2.38 -8.04
C LEU A 78 9.16 -2.42 -9.57
N ARG A 79 10.06 -3.11 -10.27
CA ARG A 79 10.06 -3.21 -11.74
C ARG A 79 9.12 -4.33 -12.17
N VAL A 80 8.32 -4.06 -13.20
CA VAL A 80 7.40 -5.06 -13.76
C VAL A 80 8.19 -6.13 -14.48
N ARG A 81 7.93 -7.40 -14.12
CA ARG A 81 8.64 -8.53 -14.71
C ARG A 81 8.27 -8.69 -16.18
N GLY A 82 9.29 -8.87 -17.02
CA GLY A 82 9.12 -9.02 -18.47
C GLY A 82 8.85 -7.72 -19.23
N VAL A 83 8.83 -6.56 -18.56
CA VAL A 83 8.62 -5.26 -19.20
C VAL A 83 9.73 -4.30 -18.83
N ALA A 84 10.41 -3.74 -19.83
CA ALA A 84 11.46 -2.75 -19.61
C ALA A 84 10.87 -1.39 -19.22
N ASN A 85 11.58 -0.65 -18.35
CA ASN A 85 11.28 0.74 -17.97
C ASN A 85 9.88 0.99 -17.37
N LEU A 86 9.23 -0.04 -16.83
CA LEU A 86 7.94 0.07 -16.16
C LEU A 86 8.05 -0.32 -14.69
N ARG A 87 7.46 0.48 -13.80
CA ARG A 87 7.35 0.20 -12.36
C ARG A 87 5.92 0.40 -11.87
N VAL A 88 5.59 -0.23 -10.74
CA VAL A 88 4.34 0.01 -9.99
C VAL A 88 4.69 0.54 -8.61
N ALA A 89 4.13 1.68 -8.21
CA ALA A 89 4.45 2.36 -6.96
C ALA A 89 3.18 2.73 -6.18
N ASP A 90 2.44 1.72 -5.75
CA ASP A 90 1.25 1.87 -4.92
C ASP A 90 1.05 0.64 -4.01
N VAL A 91 -0.05 0.60 -3.26
CA VAL A 91 -0.37 -0.49 -2.32
C VAL A 91 -0.63 -1.85 -2.99
N SER A 92 -0.77 -1.90 -4.32
CA SER A 92 -0.91 -3.16 -5.05
C SER A 92 0.36 -4.02 -4.97
N VAL A 93 1.53 -3.42 -4.71
CA VAL A 93 2.80 -4.15 -4.62
C VAL A 93 3.00 -4.87 -3.29
N MET A 94 2.17 -4.59 -2.28
CA MET A 94 2.30 -5.20 -0.95
C MET A 94 2.03 -6.71 -1.03
N PRO A 95 2.99 -7.58 -0.67
CA PRO A 95 2.77 -9.03 -0.71
C PRO A 95 1.76 -9.52 0.32
N LYS A 96 1.63 -8.78 1.43
CA LYS A 96 0.64 -8.95 2.49
C LYS A 96 0.20 -7.56 2.94
N LEU A 97 -1.10 -7.39 3.18
CA LEU A 97 -1.62 -6.14 3.75
C LEU A 97 -1.03 -5.90 5.15
N ASN A 98 -0.80 -4.63 5.46
CA ASN A 98 -0.43 -4.21 6.80
C ASN A 98 -1.63 -4.30 7.75
N GLN A 99 -1.38 -4.49 9.05
CA GLN A 99 -2.43 -4.57 10.08
C GLN A 99 -2.92 -3.19 10.52
N GLY A 100 -3.08 -2.25 9.58
CA GLY A 100 -3.46 -0.86 9.87
C GLY A 100 -3.89 -0.10 8.64
N HIS A 101 -3.92 1.23 8.73
CA HIS A 101 -4.31 2.07 7.60
C HIS A 101 -3.27 2.00 6.48
N THR A 102 -3.70 1.74 5.25
CA THR A 102 -2.81 1.58 4.09
C THR A 102 -2.24 2.88 3.56
N ARG A 103 -2.74 4.04 4.03
CA ARG A 103 -2.24 5.36 3.63
C ARG A 103 -0.75 5.53 3.90
N MET A 104 -0.30 5.18 5.11
CA MET A 104 1.12 5.31 5.46
C MET A 104 2.01 4.40 4.60
N PRO A 105 1.68 3.10 4.41
CA PRO A 105 2.35 2.27 3.42
C PRO A 105 2.37 2.86 2.01
N ALA A 106 1.27 3.45 1.52
CA ALA A 106 1.23 4.05 0.19
C ALA A 106 2.29 5.15 0.03
N TYR A 107 2.39 6.06 0.99
CA TYR A 107 3.42 7.11 1.00
C TYR A 107 4.83 6.51 1.07
N GLY A 108 5.07 5.56 1.98
CA GLY A 108 6.39 4.93 2.11
C GLY A 108 6.83 4.16 0.86
N ILE A 109 5.89 3.50 0.17
CA ILE A 109 6.14 2.84 -1.12
C ILE A 109 6.51 3.89 -2.18
N GLY A 110 5.77 4.99 -2.26
CA GLY A 110 6.06 6.09 -3.19
C GLY A 110 7.43 6.73 -2.95
N GLU A 111 7.76 7.02 -1.69
CA GLU A 111 9.07 7.56 -1.29
C GLU A 111 10.20 6.59 -1.67
N ARG A 112 10.03 5.30 -1.37
CA ARG A 112 11.01 4.27 -1.72
C ARG A 112 11.16 4.14 -3.24
N ALA A 113 10.06 4.20 -3.99
CA ALA A 113 10.09 4.16 -5.44
C ALA A 113 10.87 5.34 -6.04
N ALA A 114 10.66 6.56 -5.52
CA ALA A 114 11.42 7.74 -5.92
C ALA A 114 12.94 7.55 -5.68
N GLY A 115 13.32 7.06 -4.50
CA GLY A 115 14.71 6.71 -4.20
C GLY A 115 15.32 5.71 -5.19
N LEU A 116 14.61 4.61 -5.48
CA LEU A 116 15.05 3.58 -6.43
C LEU A 116 15.18 4.12 -7.87
N ILE A 117 14.32 5.05 -8.27
CA ILE A 117 14.40 5.72 -9.58
C ILE A 117 15.64 6.59 -9.66
N MET A 118 15.93 7.38 -8.61
CA MET A 118 17.12 8.24 -8.55
C MET A 118 18.41 7.41 -8.57
N GLU A 119 18.48 6.35 -7.76
CA GLU A 119 19.61 5.39 -7.77
C GLU A 119 19.89 4.85 -9.19
N ASP A 120 18.84 4.42 -9.89
CA ASP A 120 18.98 3.86 -11.23
C ASP A 120 19.38 4.94 -12.27
N ALA A 121 18.87 6.17 -12.13
CA ALA A 121 19.24 7.29 -12.99
C ALA A 121 20.71 7.70 -12.81
N GLU A 122 21.19 7.73 -11.56
CA GLU A 122 22.60 8.00 -11.25
C GLU A 122 23.50 6.90 -11.82
N ALA A 123 23.14 5.63 -11.64
CA ALA A 123 23.89 4.50 -12.20
C ALA A 123 23.96 4.57 -13.75
N LEU A 124 22.88 5.00 -14.41
CA LEU A 124 22.88 5.25 -15.85
C LEU A 124 23.83 6.41 -16.22
N ASN A 125 23.80 7.51 -15.48
CA ASN A 125 24.71 8.64 -15.72
C ASN A 125 26.19 8.24 -15.56
N VAL A 126 26.52 7.40 -14.58
CA VAL A 126 27.88 6.86 -14.41
C VAL A 126 28.28 6.00 -15.61
N LYS A 127 27.39 5.12 -16.08
CA LYS A 127 27.65 4.31 -17.28
C LYS A 127 27.85 5.16 -18.52
N VAL A 128 26.99 6.16 -18.75
CA VAL A 128 27.12 7.09 -19.88
C VAL A 128 28.44 7.84 -19.80
N LYS A 129 28.82 8.39 -18.64
CA LYS A 129 30.12 9.06 -18.47
C LYS A 129 31.32 8.13 -18.66
N GLY A 130 31.23 6.86 -18.24
CA GLY A 130 32.29 5.87 -18.48
C GLY A 130 32.44 5.53 -19.97
N VAL A 131 31.31 5.41 -20.69
CA VAL A 131 31.30 5.17 -22.14
C VAL A 131 31.76 6.40 -22.92
N VAL A 132 31.26 7.60 -22.61
CA VAL A 132 31.68 8.87 -23.23
C VAL A 132 33.12 9.22 -22.84
N GLY A 133 33.56 8.90 -21.63
CA GLY A 133 34.96 9.03 -21.22
C GLY A 133 35.91 8.12 -22.01
N SER A 134 35.41 6.97 -22.50
CA SER A 134 36.13 6.10 -23.43
C SER A 134 36.02 6.52 -24.91
N LEU A 135 35.08 7.44 -25.23
CA LEU A 135 34.79 7.97 -26.56
C LEU A 135 34.98 9.50 -26.53
N ASN A 136 36.24 9.96 -26.56
CA ASN A 136 36.68 11.37 -26.61
C ASN A 136 35.55 12.44 -26.74
N ALA A 137 35.38 13.19 -25.65
CA ALA A 137 34.46 14.31 -25.49
C ALA A 137 34.40 15.24 -26.72
N THR A 138 33.23 15.33 -27.34
CA THR A 138 32.85 16.45 -28.19
C THR A 138 31.71 17.21 -27.52
N LYS A 139 31.81 18.55 -27.53
CA LYS A 139 31.02 19.51 -26.73
C LYS A 139 29.48 19.47 -26.89
N ALA A 140 28.94 18.57 -27.71
CA ALA A 140 27.50 18.46 -27.97
C ALA A 140 26.73 17.69 -26.88
N ASP A 141 27.40 16.86 -26.07
CA ASP A 141 26.74 15.97 -25.11
C ASP A 141 26.32 16.65 -23.79
N ASP A 142 26.96 17.76 -23.42
CA ASP A 142 26.65 18.46 -22.16
C ASP A 142 25.24 19.05 -22.12
N ASP A 143 24.69 19.46 -23.27
CA ASP A 143 23.35 20.05 -23.34
C ASP A 143 22.24 18.98 -23.29
N LEU A 144 22.51 17.77 -23.79
CA LEU A 144 21.56 16.66 -23.75
C LEU A 144 21.47 16.07 -22.34
N ILE A 145 22.62 15.94 -21.65
CA ILE A 145 22.68 15.53 -20.24
C ILE A 145 21.97 16.55 -19.33
N LYS A 146 22.17 17.85 -19.57
CA LYS A 146 21.47 18.91 -18.82
C LYS A 146 19.96 18.96 -19.09
N ARG A 147 19.52 18.58 -20.29
CA ARG A 147 18.08 18.50 -20.61
C ARG A 147 17.39 17.33 -19.92
N VAL A 148 18.02 16.16 -19.87
CA VAL A 148 17.47 14.99 -19.17
C VAL A 148 17.47 15.21 -17.64
N ALA A 149 18.50 15.87 -17.09
CA ALA A 149 18.56 16.18 -15.65
C ALA A 149 17.63 17.32 -15.20
N ASN A 150 17.27 18.26 -16.09
CA ASN A 150 16.33 19.35 -15.76
C ASN A 150 14.86 18.92 -15.80
N VAL A 151 14.51 17.88 -16.55
CA VAL A 151 13.12 17.36 -16.59
C VAL A 151 12.77 16.64 -15.28
N THR A 152 13.76 16.08 -14.58
CA THR A 152 13.54 15.34 -13.32
C THR A 152 13.56 16.19 -12.04
N THR A 153 14.05 17.44 -12.09
CA THR A 153 14.25 18.27 -10.88
C THR A 153 13.27 19.42 -10.70
N LYS A 154 12.49 19.78 -11.74
CA LYS A 154 11.61 20.97 -11.69
C LYS A 154 10.14 20.72 -11.33
N GLU A 155 9.67 19.48 -11.22
CA GLU A 155 8.25 19.19 -10.93
C GLU A 155 7.98 18.60 -9.53
N VAL A 156 8.98 18.52 -8.65
CA VAL A 156 8.82 18.03 -7.27
C VAL A 156 8.97 19.17 -6.26
N HIS A 157 8.14 20.18 -6.39
CA HIS A 157 7.84 21.11 -5.31
C HIS A 157 6.32 21.26 -5.20
N VAL A 158 5.75 20.44 -4.32
CA VAL A 158 4.42 20.64 -3.72
C VAL A 158 4.63 20.60 -2.21
#